data_AF-A0A924Y7J1-F1
#
_entry.id   AF-A0A924Y7J1-F1
#
_cell.length_a   1.000
_cell.length_b   1.000
_cell.length_c   1.000
_cell.angle_alpha   90.00
_cell.angle_beta   90.00
_cell.angle_gamma   90.00
#
_symmetry.space_group_name_H-M   'P 1'
#
loop_
_entity.id
_entity.type
_entity.pdbx_description
1 polymer ?
#
loop_
_entity_poly.entity_id
_entity_poly.type
_entity_poly.pdbx_seq_one_letter_code
_entity_poly.pdbx_strand_id
1 'polypeptide(L)'
;MRAIFGPPTSTKGALAYGGISLLLLFVAPITILSWSEERLYRPYINPHVYHNPTSVIVKPLALILMVYAVYALRPTVQNIKPLAQSAWLPAAAIILATISKPNYTMCLLPALLIVAIWRRLRGRPMNEYVLIAGFLLPGVATLGWQYFLSKGSNQAGGSILFDPMHVASIRLSGLQPEALWLPGALLLSCLFPLCVTLIYRKQAANSVWLKLSWLVFIIGLGFYYLLAEGGWRMTHGNFVWGAQTALLVLFAVALAFFVAQHPALLMLKRPPLTRGFVICSVVLVLHLISGVIYYLNYAAFDRAWYY
;
A
#
# COMPACT_ATOMS: atom_id res chain seq x y z
N MET A 1 -22.46 -6.37 -5.74
CA MET A 1 -21.30 -6.33 -4.81
C MET A 1 -21.71 -5.54 -3.58
N ARG A 2 -21.76 -6.17 -2.40
CA ARG A 2 -21.90 -5.42 -1.13
C ARG A 2 -20.68 -4.51 -0.97
N ALA A 3 -20.90 -3.27 -0.52
CA ALA A 3 -19.82 -2.34 -0.23
C ALA A 3 -18.85 -2.99 0.77
N ILE A 4 -17.56 -3.02 0.45
CA ILE A 4 -16.51 -3.51 1.37
C ILE A 4 -16.44 -2.61 2.62
N PHE A 5 -16.84 -1.35 2.48
CA PHE A 5 -16.94 -0.36 3.55
C PHE A 5 -18.33 0.26 3.52
N GLY A 6 -19.17 -0.10 4.49
CA GLY A 6 -20.40 0.62 4.84
C GLY A 6 -20.26 1.22 6.24
N PRO A 7 -20.95 2.32 6.56
CA PRO A 7 -20.91 2.87 7.91
C PRO A 7 -21.33 1.80 8.92
N PRO A 8 -20.71 1.75 10.11
CA PRO A 8 -21.16 0.83 11.16
C PRO A 8 -22.62 1.13 11.48
N THR A 9 -23.47 0.12 11.31
CA THR A 9 -24.89 0.20 11.65
C THR A 9 -25.17 -0.16 13.11
N SER A 10 -24.12 -0.46 13.88
CA SER A 10 -24.21 -0.83 15.30
C SER A 10 -22.93 -0.49 16.06
N THR A 11 -23.03 -0.34 17.38
CA THR A 11 -21.89 -0.14 18.29
C THR A 11 -20.86 -1.26 18.16
N LYS A 12 -21.30 -2.52 18.03
CA LYS A 12 -20.42 -3.68 17.82
C LYS A 12 -19.64 -3.56 16.51
N GLY A 13 -20.30 -3.12 15.44
CA GLY A 13 -19.66 -2.85 14.16
C GLY A 13 -18.62 -1.73 14.26
N ALA A 14 -18.93 -0.65 14.99
CA ALA A 14 -17.98 0.45 15.22
C ALA A 14 -16.73 -0.02 15.99
N LEU A 15 -16.92 -0.80 17.06
CA LEU A 15 -15.82 -1.42 17.81
C LEU A 15 -14.99 -2.35 16.92
N ALA A 16 -15.62 -3.14 16.06
CA ALA A 16 -14.91 -4.01 15.12
C ALA A 16 -14.07 -3.20 14.12
N TYR A 17 -14.59 -2.10 13.56
CA TYR A 17 -13.80 -1.20 12.71
C TYR A 17 -12.65 -0.54 13.47
N GLY A 18 -12.86 -0.14 14.73
CA GLY A 18 -11.80 0.34 15.62
C GLY A 18 -10.70 -0.70 15.80
N GLY A 19 -11.07 -1.94 16.12
CA GLY A 19 -10.14 -3.07 16.20
C GLY A 19 -9.37 -3.32 14.91
N ILE A 20 -10.05 -3.35 13.76
CA ILE A 20 -9.41 -3.50 12.43
C ILE A 20 -8.39 -2.38 12.18
N SER A 21 -8.74 -1.14 12.56
CA SER A 21 -7.85 0.01 12.40
C SER A 21 -6.61 -0.11 13.28
N LEU A 22 -6.76 -0.58 14.53
CA LEU A 22 -5.64 -0.88 15.42
C LEU A 22 -4.77 -2.00 14.88
N LEU A 23 -5.35 -3.09 14.35
CA LEU A 23 -4.59 -4.17 13.75
C LEU A 23 -3.68 -3.65 12.61
N LEU A 24 -4.20 -2.76 11.76
CA LEU A 24 -3.43 -2.17 10.68
C LEU A 24 -2.25 -1.32 11.14
N LEU A 25 -2.21 -0.84 12.39
CA LEU A 25 -1.05 -0.13 12.94
C LEU A 25 0.11 -1.06 13.27
N PHE A 26 -0.18 -2.33 13.55
CA PHE A 26 0.78 -3.35 13.99
C PHE A 26 1.16 -4.36 12.92
N VAL A 27 0.66 -4.24 11.69
CA VAL A 27 1.07 -5.16 10.63
C VAL A 27 2.52 -4.87 10.24
N ALA A 28 3.41 -5.86 10.32
CA ALA A 28 4.75 -5.77 9.74
C ALA A 28 5.08 -7.06 8.96
N PRO A 29 6.15 -7.09 8.14
CA PRO A 29 6.61 -8.31 7.50
C PRO A 29 6.88 -9.41 8.54
N ILE A 30 6.67 -10.67 8.17
CA ILE A 30 6.97 -11.79 9.06
C ILE A 30 8.50 -11.93 9.15
N THR A 31 9.08 -11.64 10.31
CA THR A 31 10.54 -11.54 10.48
C THR A 31 11.19 -12.71 11.21
N ILE A 32 10.47 -13.81 11.45
CA ILE A 32 10.96 -14.96 12.24
C ILE A 32 12.33 -15.47 11.77
N LEU A 33 12.60 -15.40 10.46
CA LEU A 33 13.85 -15.85 9.86
C LEU A 33 15.03 -14.87 10.03
N SER A 34 14.78 -13.64 10.48
CA SER A 34 15.79 -12.60 10.66
C SER A 34 15.90 -12.13 12.12
N TRP A 35 15.31 -12.84 13.08
CA TRP A 35 15.37 -12.51 14.51
C TRP A 35 16.78 -12.51 15.10
N SER A 36 17.68 -13.32 14.54
CA SER A 36 19.10 -13.36 14.90
C SER A 36 19.94 -12.26 14.24
N GLU A 37 19.39 -11.54 13.26
CA GLU A 37 20.11 -10.52 12.51
C GLU A 37 20.01 -9.17 13.21
N GLU A 38 21.12 -8.43 13.27
CA GLU A 38 21.15 -7.07 13.80
C GLU A 38 20.23 -6.12 13.02
N ARG A 39 19.99 -6.42 11.73
CA ARG A 39 19.19 -5.62 10.78
C ARG A 39 17.87 -6.30 10.39
N LEU A 40 17.14 -6.72 11.43
CA LEU A 40 15.90 -7.50 11.42
C LEU A 40 14.89 -7.21 10.28
N TYR A 41 14.67 -5.93 9.91
CA TYR A 41 13.64 -5.53 8.94
C TYR A 41 14.16 -5.03 7.59
N ARG A 42 15.48 -4.89 7.43
CA ARG A 42 16.09 -4.29 6.24
C ARG A 42 15.74 -4.98 4.91
N PRO A 43 15.68 -6.33 4.82
CA PRO A 43 15.42 -7.00 3.54
C PRO A 43 13.95 -7.01 3.16
N TYR A 44 13.05 -6.66 4.08
CA TYR A 44 11.61 -6.70 3.88
C TYR A 44 11.05 -5.33 3.44
N ILE A 45 9.87 -5.38 2.84
CA ILE A 45 9.08 -4.19 2.55
C ILE A 45 8.17 -3.93 3.75
N ASN A 46 8.58 -3.04 4.64
CA ASN A 46 7.78 -2.69 5.81
C ASN A 46 6.68 -1.66 5.48
N PRO A 47 5.38 -1.96 5.69
CA PRO A 47 4.31 -0.98 5.47
C PRO A 47 4.38 0.21 6.45
N HIS A 48 5.15 0.07 7.54
CA HIS A 48 5.40 1.13 8.49
C HIS A 48 6.84 1.63 8.51
N VAL A 49 6.93 2.96 8.59
CA VAL A 49 8.16 3.74 8.57
C VAL A 49 7.86 4.93 9.47
N TYR A 50 8.34 4.90 10.71
CA TYR A 50 7.96 5.89 11.72
C TYR A 50 8.90 7.09 11.75
N HIS A 51 10.15 6.87 11.38
CA HIS A 51 11.15 7.93 11.34
C HIS A 51 10.98 8.92 10.19
N ASN A 52 10.11 8.62 9.23
CA ASN A 52 9.89 9.46 8.06
C ASN A 52 8.51 10.14 8.15
N PRO A 53 8.43 11.38 8.65
CA PRO A 53 7.15 12.05 8.92
C PRO A 53 6.31 12.26 7.64
N THR A 54 6.95 12.49 6.49
CA THR A 54 6.21 12.64 5.22
C THR A 54 5.57 11.32 4.80
N SER A 55 6.24 10.19 4.99
CA SER A 55 5.65 8.87 4.80
C SER A 55 4.50 8.58 5.78
N VAL A 56 4.51 9.13 6.99
CA VAL A 56 3.39 9.00 7.93
C VAL A 56 2.16 9.77 7.43
N ILE A 57 2.35 11.00 6.96
CA ILE A 57 1.27 11.86 6.41
C ILE A 57 0.61 11.24 5.18
N VAL A 58 1.39 10.60 4.30
CA VAL A 58 0.88 10.05 3.03
C VAL A 58 -0.07 8.88 3.25
N LYS A 59 0.07 8.10 4.32
CA LYS A 59 -0.72 6.88 4.56
C LYS A 59 -2.23 7.11 4.65
N PRO A 60 -2.75 8.01 5.51
CA PRO A 60 -4.18 8.29 5.54
C PRO A 60 -4.69 8.84 4.19
N LEU A 61 -3.89 9.68 3.51
CA LEU A 61 -4.22 10.18 2.18
C LEU A 61 -4.28 9.06 1.15
N ALA A 62 -3.37 8.09 1.20
CA ALA A 62 -3.31 6.94 0.31
C ALA A 62 -4.55 6.05 0.43
N LEU A 63 -5.09 5.89 1.64
CA LEU A 63 -6.36 5.18 1.88
C LEU A 63 -7.56 5.93 1.29
N ILE A 64 -7.64 7.26 1.49
CA ILE A 64 -8.66 8.11 0.87
C ILE A 64 -8.59 8.01 -0.66
N LEU A 65 -7.38 8.13 -1.21
CA LEU A 65 -7.13 8.03 -2.64
C LEU A 65 -7.54 6.66 -3.19
N MET A 66 -7.28 5.56 -2.48
CA MET A 66 -7.74 4.23 -2.89
C MET A 66 -9.27 4.14 -2.95
N VAL A 67 -9.98 4.72 -1.97
CA VAL A 67 -11.46 4.75 -1.97
C VAL A 67 -11.98 5.50 -3.20
N TYR A 68 -11.46 6.70 -3.46
CA TYR A 68 -11.87 7.50 -4.60
C TYR A 68 -11.41 6.91 -5.94
N ALA A 69 -10.28 6.20 -5.97
CA ALA A 69 -9.78 5.52 -7.15
C ALA A 69 -10.73 4.38 -7.56
N VAL A 70 -11.18 3.56 -6.61
CA VAL A 70 -12.21 2.55 -6.89
C VAL A 70 -13.54 3.17 -7.24
N TYR A 71 -13.91 4.30 -6.63
CA TYR A 71 -15.11 5.05 -7.01
C TYR A 71 -15.03 5.58 -8.46
N ALA A 72 -13.91 6.15 -8.88
CA ALA A 72 -13.67 6.63 -10.24
C ALA A 72 -13.84 5.51 -11.28
N LEU A 73 -13.57 4.27 -10.89
CA LEU A 73 -13.75 3.08 -11.73
C LEU A 73 -15.17 2.49 -11.68
N ARG A 74 -16.17 3.17 -11.11
CA ARG A 74 -17.59 2.76 -11.15
C ARG A 74 -18.35 3.58 -12.19
N PRO A 75 -19.46 3.05 -12.75
CA PRO A 75 -20.36 3.85 -13.57
C PRO A 75 -20.83 5.09 -12.81
N THR A 76 -20.88 6.22 -13.52
CA THR A 76 -21.50 7.45 -13.01
C THR A 76 -22.99 7.18 -12.77
N VAL A 77 -23.38 7.12 -11.49
CA VAL A 77 -24.81 7.00 -11.15
C VAL A 77 -25.41 8.40 -11.22
N GLN A 78 -26.37 8.58 -12.13
CA GLN A 78 -27.02 9.87 -12.41
C GLN A 78 -27.78 10.46 -11.19
N ASN A 79 -28.01 9.68 -10.12
CA ASN A 79 -28.82 10.08 -8.95
C ASN A 79 -28.09 10.05 -7.59
N ILE A 80 -26.75 9.97 -7.54
CA ILE A 80 -26.00 10.08 -6.26
C ILE A 80 -25.47 11.52 -6.09
N LYS A 81 -25.91 12.20 -5.02
CA LYS A 81 -25.52 13.53 -4.52
C LYS A 81 -23.99 13.82 -4.51
N PRO A 82 -23.56 15.10 -4.39
CA PRO A 82 -22.35 15.64 -5.01
C PRO A 82 -20.99 15.16 -4.46
N LEU A 83 -20.89 14.57 -3.28
CA LEU A 83 -19.57 14.21 -2.68
C LEU A 83 -18.76 13.21 -3.53
N ALA A 84 -19.48 12.36 -4.25
CA ALA A 84 -18.89 11.37 -5.14
C ALA A 84 -18.67 11.96 -6.56
N GLN A 85 -19.47 12.96 -6.96
CA GLN A 85 -19.25 13.72 -8.19
C GLN A 85 -18.19 14.82 -8.04
N SER A 86 -17.84 15.20 -6.82
CA SER A 86 -16.84 16.22 -6.53
C SER A 86 -15.44 15.63 -6.74
N ALA A 87 -14.78 16.06 -7.80
CA ALA A 87 -13.37 15.76 -8.02
C ALA A 87 -12.44 16.46 -6.99
N TRP A 88 -12.95 17.43 -6.22
CA TRP A 88 -12.11 18.26 -5.34
C TRP A 88 -11.44 17.47 -4.21
N LEU A 89 -12.11 16.50 -3.59
CA LEU A 89 -11.51 15.74 -2.48
C LEU A 89 -10.37 14.83 -2.93
N PRO A 90 -10.52 13.96 -3.97
CA PRO A 90 -9.38 13.22 -4.50
C PRO A 90 -8.29 14.14 -5.07
N ALA A 91 -8.66 15.29 -5.66
CA ALA A 91 -7.68 16.29 -6.13
C ALA A 91 -6.85 16.87 -4.96
N ALA A 92 -7.51 17.32 -3.89
CA ALA A 92 -6.82 17.81 -2.71
C ALA A 92 -5.96 16.71 -2.07
N ALA A 93 -6.50 15.50 -1.93
CA ALA A 93 -5.77 14.38 -1.34
C ALA A 93 -4.53 14.00 -2.16
N ILE A 94 -4.61 13.99 -3.51
CA ILE A 94 -3.48 13.63 -4.36
C ILE A 94 -2.44 14.75 -4.38
N ILE A 95 -2.85 16.03 -4.37
CA ILE A 95 -1.94 17.17 -4.25
C ILE A 95 -1.19 17.09 -2.92
N LEU A 96 -1.91 16.95 -1.80
CA LEU A 96 -1.31 16.87 -0.47
C LEU A 96 -0.38 15.66 -0.33
N ALA A 97 -0.79 14.49 -0.86
CA ALA A 97 0.04 13.30 -0.85
C ALA A 97 1.32 13.52 -1.66
N THR A 98 1.20 14.10 -2.85
CA THR A 98 2.34 14.32 -3.76
C THR A 98 3.32 15.35 -3.20
N ILE A 99 2.82 16.48 -2.68
CA ILE A 99 3.64 17.51 -2.03
C ILE A 99 4.36 16.93 -0.80
N SER A 100 3.65 16.13 0.01
CA SER A 100 4.27 15.46 1.16
C SER A 100 5.35 14.48 0.69
N LYS A 101 5.00 13.59 -0.25
CA LYS A 101 5.92 12.62 -0.84
C LYS A 101 5.34 12.02 -2.14
N PRO A 102 6.02 12.16 -3.30
CA PRO A 102 5.45 11.78 -4.60
C PRO A 102 5.28 10.26 -4.79
N ASN A 103 5.97 9.45 -4.00
CA ASN A 103 6.12 8.01 -4.23
C ASN A 103 4.81 7.23 -4.40
N TYR A 104 3.78 7.51 -3.59
CA TYR A 104 2.51 6.80 -3.74
C TYR A 104 1.75 7.24 -4.99
N THR A 105 1.76 8.55 -5.30
CA THR A 105 1.17 9.11 -6.53
C THR A 105 1.83 8.50 -7.78
N MET A 106 3.15 8.36 -7.77
CA MET A 106 3.90 7.70 -8.85
C MET A 106 3.43 6.26 -9.08
N CYS A 107 3.02 5.54 -8.03
CA CYS A 107 2.49 4.19 -8.15
C CYS A 107 1.01 4.17 -8.57
N LEU A 108 0.20 5.07 -8.02
CA LEU A 108 -1.25 5.10 -8.20
C LEU A 108 -1.66 5.55 -9.60
N LEU A 109 -1.05 6.61 -10.14
CA LEU A 109 -1.46 7.17 -11.44
C LEU A 109 -1.28 6.16 -12.59
N PRO A 110 -0.14 5.46 -12.75
CA PRO A 110 0.00 4.45 -13.80
C PRO A 110 -0.98 3.29 -13.59
N ALA A 111 -1.24 2.87 -12.34
CA ALA A 111 -2.21 1.82 -12.05
C ALA A 111 -3.62 2.22 -12.51
N LEU A 112 -4.05 3.44 -12.16
CA LEU A 112 -5.34 3.98 -12.57
C LEU A 112 -5.43 4.11 -14.09
N LEU A 113 -4.38 4.60 -14.74
CA LEU A 113 -4.35 4.75 -16.19
C LEU A 113 -4.45 3.41 -16.91
N ILE A 114 -3.70 2.39 -16.48
CA ILE A 114 -3.77 1.03 -17.04
C ILE A 114 -5.20 0.47 -16.92
N VAL A 115 -5.82 0.59 -15.73
CA VAL A 115 -7.17 0.07 -15.51
C VAL A 115 -8.23 0.88 -16.29
N ALA A 116 -8.07 2.20 -16.39
CA ALA A 116 -8.95 3.06 -17.15
C ALA A 116 -8.88 2.77 -18.64
N ILE A 117 -7.68 2.68 -19.23
CA ILE A 117 -7.48 2.29 -20.63
C ILE A 117 -8.10 0.92 -20.88
N TRP A 118 -7.80 -0.08 -20.06
CA TRP A 118 -8.38 -1.41 -20.20
C TRP A 118 -9.91 -1.41 -20.14
N ARG A 119 -10.51 -0.60 -19.25
CA ARG A 119 -11.98 -0.46 -19.17
C ARG A 119 -12.56 0.22 -20.40
N ARG A 120 -11.94 1.29 -20.89
CA ARG A 120 -12.35 1.99 -22.11
C ARG A 120 -12.33 1.04 -23.31
N LEU A 121 -11.25 0.28 -23.48
CA LEU A 121 -11.09 -0.73 -24.54
C LEU A 121 -12.13 -1.86 -24.44
N ARG A 122 -12.68 -2.12 -23.25
CA ARG A 122 -13.72 -3.13 -23.01
C ARG A 122 -15.13 -2.55 -22.92
N GLY A 123 -15.33 -1.27 -23.26
CA GLY A 123 -16.62 -0.60 -23.19
C GLY A 123 -17.22 -0.56 -21.77
N ARG A 124 -16.38 -0.68 -20.73
CA ARG A 124 -16.85 -0.69 -19.34
C ARG A 124 -16.97 0.75 -18.82
N PRO A 125 -18.09 1.10 -18.17
CA PRO A 125 -18.30 2.45 -17.68
C PRO A 125 -17.35 2.79 -16.52
N MET A 126 -17.00 4.07 -16.43
CA MET A 126 -16.22 4.67 -15.36
C MET A 126 -16.61 6.16 -15.22
N ASN A 127 -16.27 6.77 -14.09
CA ASN A 127 -16.46 8.19 -13.86
C ASN A 127 -15.23 8.95 -14.34
N GLU A 128 -15.25 9.33 -15.62
CA GLU A 128 -14.13 10.02 -16.30
C GLU A 128 -13.85 11.39 -15.68
N TYR A 129 -14.88 12.09 -15.21
CA TYR A 129 -14.70 13.39 -14.53
C TYR A 129 -13.86 13.25 -13.27
N VAL A 130 -14.18 12.32 -12.37
CA VAL A 130 -13.40 12.10 -11.14
C VAL A 130 -12.02 11.54 -11.47
N LEU A 131 -11.91 10.66 -12.46
CA LEU A 131 -10.61 10.14 -12.90
C LEU A 131 -9.69 11.27 -13.39
N ILE A 132 -10.18 12.13 -14.28
CA ILE A 132 -9.38 13.20 -14.88
C ILE A 132 -9.17 14.34 -13.90
N ALA A 133 -10.24 14.98 -13.42
CA ALA A 133 -10.15 16.16 -12.57
C ALA A 133 -9.73 15.84 -11.13
N GLY A 134 -9.99 14.61 -10.65
CA GLY A 134 -9.65 14.20 -9.29
C GLY A 134 -8.29 13.52 -9.14
N PHE A 135 -7.76 12.88 -10.20
CA PHE A 135 -6.49 12.16 -10.14
C PHE A 135 -5.49 12.62 -11.20
N LEU A 136 -5.81 12.44 -12.49
CA LEU A 136 -4.83 12.60 -13.55
C LEU A 136 -4.32 14.03 -13.66
N LEU A 137 -5.23 15.01 -13.78
CA LEU A 137 -4.87 16.42 -13.91
C LEU A 137 -4.11 16.94 -12.67
N PRO A 138 -4.67 16.86 -11.43
CA PRO A 138 -3.96 17.37 -10.25
C PRO A 138 -2.68 16.59 -9.96
N GLY A 139 -2.67 15.26 -10.13
CA GLY A 139 -1.52 14.42 -9.88
C GLY A 139 -0.36 14.68 -10.84
N VAL A 140 -0.63 14.72 -12.15
CA VAL A 140 0.40 15.01 -13.17
C VAL A 140 0.89 16.45 -13.04
N ALA A 141 -0.01 17.42 -12.82
CA ALA A 141 0.39 18.81 -12.61
C ALA A 141 1.31 18.96 -11.39
N THR A 142 0.99 18.33 -10.26
CA THR A 142 1.81 18.43 -9.04
C THR A 142 3.16 17.72 -9.20
N LEU A 143 3.20 16.54 -9.83
CA LEU A 143 4.45 15.85 -10.13
C LEU A 143 5.34 16.65 -11.09
N GLY A 144 4.74 17.20 -12.15
CA GLY A 144 5.43 18.05 -13.12
C GLY A 144 6.01 19.30 -12.44
N TRP A 145 5.21 19.97 -11.62
CA TRP A 145 5.65 21.11 -10.81
C TRP A 145 6.86 20.77 -9.94
N GLN A 146 6.80 19.68 -9.17
CA GLN A 146 7.92 19.22 -8.34
C GLN A 146 9.17 18.91 -9.15
N TYR A 147 9.00 18.28 -10.32
CA TYR A 147 10.11 17.96 -11.21
C TYR A 147 10.82 19.21 -11.74
N PHE A 148 10.07 20.23 -12.18
CA PHE A 148 10.65 21.48 -12.67
C PHE A 148 11.35 22.27 -11.56
N LEU A 149 10.77 22.32 -10.36
CA LEU A 149 11.44 22.94 -9.20
C LEU A 149 12.73 22.23 -8.83
N SER A 150 12.72 20.89 -8.84
CA SER A 150 13.92 20.09 -8.54
C SER A 150 15.04 20.35 -9.56
N LYS A 151 14.71 20.47 -10.85
CA LYS A 151 15.69 20.79 -11.90
C LYS A 151 16.35 22.16 -11.72
N GLY A 152 15.58 23.17 -11.33
CA GLY A 152 16.09 24.53 -11.13
C GLY A 152 17.07 24.67 -9.95
N SER A 153 17.12 23.67 -9.06
CA SER A 153 17.88 23.76 -7.81
C SER A 153 19.35 23.27 -7.88
N ASN A 154 19.87 22.86 -9.05
CA ASN A 154 21.24 22.34 -9.25
C ASN A 154 21.69 21.29 -8.20
N GLN A 155 20.75 20.54 -7.60
CA GLN A 155 21.11 19.49 -6.66
C GLN A 155 21.74 18.32 -7.42
N ALA A 156 23.06 18.15 -7.23
CA ALA A 156 23.79 16.97 -7.64
C ALA A 156 23.14 15.73 -6.99
N GLY A 157 22.53 14.85 -7.79
CA GLY A 157 21.80 13.66 -7.31
C GLY A 157 20.33 13.54 -7.76
N GLY A 158 19.86 14.40 -8.67
CA GLY A 158 18.48 14.38 -9.16
C GLY A 158 18.18 13.44 -10.35
N SER A 159 19.13 12.61 -10.80
CA SER A 159 18.87 11.68 -11.91
C SER A 159 18.16 10.42 -11.44
N ILE A 160 17.25 9.91 -12.28
CA ILE A 160 16.64 8.59 -12.11
C ILE A 160 17.38 7.65 -13.04
N LEU A 161 17.93 6.58 -12.49
CA LEU A 161 18.69 5.57 -13.20
C LEU A 161 17.86 4.29 -13.30
N PHE A 162 17.94 3.63 -14.45
CA PHE A 162 17.48 2.25 -14.58
C PHE A 162 18.63 1.33 -14.16
N ASP A 163 18.59 0.87 -12.91
CA ASP A 163 19.64 0.04 -12.30
C ASP A 163 18.98 -1.14 -11.55
N PRO A 164 18.62 -2.21 -12.28
CA PRO A 164 17.87 -3.33 -11.71
C PRO A 164 18.58 -3.98 -10.52
N MET A 165 17.82 -4.25 -9.47
CA MET A 165 18.25 -4.91 -8.23
C MET A 165 19.29 -4.15 -7.38
N HIS A 166 19.84 -3.02 -7.83
CA HIS A 166 20.91 -2.32 -7.12
C HIS A 166 20.53 -1.91 -5.69
N VAL A 167 19.40 -1.22 -5.54
CA VAL A 167 18.92 -0.80 -4.21
C VAL A 167 18.58 -2.02 -3.35
N ALA A 168 17.98 -3.06 -3.95
CA ALA A 168 17.60 -4.28 -3.24
C ALA A 168 18.83 -5.07 -2.75
N SER A 169 19.89 -5.14 -3.54
CA SER A 169 21.14 -5.81 -3.17
C SER A 169 21.87 -5.08 -2.04
N ILE A 170 21.89 -3.74 -2.06
CA ILE A 170 22.43 -2.93 -0.95
C ILE A 170 21.64 -3.20 0.33
N ARG A 171 20.31 -3.27 0.26
CA ARG A 171 19.49 -3.57 1.45
C ARG A 171 19.69 -4.98 1.99
N LEU A 172 20.14 -5.92 1.15
CA LEU A 172 20.52 -7.27 1.55
C LEU A 172 21.99 -7.36 2.03
N SER A 173 22.84 -6.40 1.67
CA SER A 173 24.27 -6.42 2.00
C SER A 173 24.51 -6.47 3.51
N GLY A 174 25.43 -7.33 3.93
CA GLY A 174 25.80 -7.52 5.34
C GLY A 174 24.83 -8.38 6.16
N LEU A 175 23.77 -8.94 5.55
CA LEU A 175 23.02 -10.05 6.15
C LEU A 175 23.75 -11.36 5.86
N GLN A 176 23.69 -12.32 6.79
CA GLN A 176 24.32 -13.62 6.54
C GLN A 176 23.64 -14.31 5.34
N PRO A 177 24.41 -14.83 4.36
CA PRO A 177 23.87 -15.33 3.07
C PRO A 177 22.84 -16.46 3.18
N GLU A 178 22.71 -17.08 4.36
CA GLU A 178 21.90 -18.27 4.60
C GLU A 178 20.48 -17.94 5.09
N ALA A 179 20.22 -16.75 5.63
CA ALA A 179 19.00 -16.47 6.39
C ALA A 179 17.80 -16.03 5.52
N LEU A 180 18.01 -15.33 4.40
CA LEU A 180 16.89 -14.82 3.59
C LEU A 180 17.24 -14.42 2.15
N TRP A 181 16.53 -15.01 1.19
CA TRP A 181 16.58 -14.65 -0.24
C TRP A 181 15.55 -13.56 -0.56
N LEU A 182 15.84 -12.67 -1.52
CA LEU A 182 15.00 -11.50 -1.86
C LEU A 182 13.51 -11.85 -2.11
N PRO A 183 13.18 -12.91 -2.88
CA PRO A 183 11.78 -13.30 -3.07
C PRO A 183 11.13 -13.85 -1.79
N GLY A 184 11.91 -14.49 -0.90
CA GLY A 184 11.45 -14.91 0.42
C GLY A 184 11.07 -13.71 1.29
N ALA A 185 11.90 -12.67 1.31
CA ALA A 185 11.62 -11.43 2.02
C ALA A 185 10.36 -10.71 1.49
N LEU A 186 10.22 -10.66 0.16
CA LEU A 186 9.03 -10.12 -0.49
C LEU A 186 7.77 -10.92 -0.11
N LEU A 187 7.85 -12.25 -0.19
CA LEU A 187 6.75 -13.14 0.16
C LEU A 187 6.30 -12.91 1.61
N LEU A 188 7.24 -12.90 2.55
CA LEU A 188 6.96 -12.67 3.98
C LEU A 188 6.49 -11.23 4.28
N SER A 189 6.75 -10.27 3.38
CA SER A 189 6.21 -8.91 3.49
C SER A 189 4.73 -8.84 3.14
N CYS A 190 4.26 -9.63 2.16
CA CYS A 190 2.89 -9.57 1.63
C CYS A 190 2.11 -10.88 1.78
N LEU A 191 2.54 -11.78 2.67
CA LEU A 191 1.98 -13.13 2.79
C LEU A 191 0.49 -13.12 3.14
N PHE A 192 0.04 -12.28 4.07
CA PHE A 192 -1.39 -12.19 4.40
C PHE A 192 -2.25 -11.74 3.19
N PRO A 193 -1.99 -10.61 2.53
CA PRO A 193 -2.73 -10.24 1.32
C PRO A 193 -2.71 -11.32 0.24
N LEU A 194 -1.58 -12.02 0.08
CA LEU A 194 -1.43 -13.12 -0.86
C LEU A 194 -2.33 -14.30 -0.48
N CYS A 195 -2.28 -14.77 0.76
CA CYS A 195 -3.14 -15.83 1.27
C CYS A 195 -4.62 -15.50 1.09
N VAL A 196 -5.05 -14.28 1.46
CA VAL A 196 -6.44 -13.82 1.25
C VAL A 196 -6.82 -13.87 -0.22
N THR A 197 -5.95 -13.40 -1.12
CA THR A 197 -6.23 -13.37 -2.56
C THR A 197 -6.32 -14.77 -3.15
N LEU A 198 -5.43 -15.70 -2.75
CA LEU A 198 -5.38 -17.06 -3.30
C LEU A 198 -6.48 -17.97 -2.74
N ILE A 199 -6.74 -17.91 -1.43
CA ILE A 199 -7.76 -18.73 -0.76
C ILE A 199 -9.16 -18.34 -1.22
N TYR A 200 -9.44 -17.03 -1.32
CA TYR A 200 -10.72 -16.49 -1.77
C TYR A 200 -10.68 -16.09 -3.26
N ARG A 201 -9.91 -16.80 -4.09
CA ARG A 201 -9.63 -16.43 -5.51
C ARG A 201 -10.86 -16.14 -6.35
N LYS A 202 -11.95 -16.89 -6.16
CA LYS A 202 -13.20 -16.72 -6.94
C LYS A 202 -13.84 -15.36 -6.64
N GLN A 203 -13.86 -14.96 -5.37
CA GLN A 203 -14.37 -13.67 -4.92
C GLN A 203 -13.38 -12.55 -5.23
N ALA A 204 -12.07 -12.79 -5.06
CA ALA A 204 -11.00 -11.84 -5.30
C ALA A 204 -10.90 -11.44 -6.79
N ALA A 205 -11.09 -12.37 -7.72
CA ALA A 205 -11.09 -12.10 -9.16
C ALA A 205 -12.14 -11.04 -9.57
N ASN A 206 -13.24 -10.95 -8.81
CA ASN A 206 -14.27 -9.95 -9.04
C ASN A 206 -13.98 -8.62 -8.33
N SER A 207 -13.19 -8.61 -7.24
CA SER A 207 -12.92 -7.43 -6.44
C SER A 207 -12.05 -6.40 -7.18
N VAL A 208 -12.64 -5.26 -7.56
CA VAL A 208 -11.90 -4.11 -8.12
C VAL A 208 -10.90 -3.56 -7.09
N TRP A 209 -11.26 -3.57 -5.81
CA TRP A 209 -10.39 -3.11 -4.73
C TRP A 209 -9.08 -3.89 -4.68
N LEU A 210 -9.15 -5.22 -4.60
CA LEU A 210 -7.96 -6.07 -4.53
C LEU A 210 -7.11 -5.96 -5.80
N LYS A 211 -7.76 -5.97 -6.98
CA LYS A 211 -7.03 -5.88 -8.25
C LYS A 211 -6.28 -4.55 -8.36
N LEU A 212 -6.91 -3.44 -7.99
CA LEU A 212 -6.26 -2.14 -8.03
C LEU A 212 -5.15 -2.04 -6.99
N SER A 213 -5.37 -2.47 -5.75
CA SER A 213 -4.33 -2.41 -4.70
C SER A 213 -3.11 -3.28 -5.04
N TRP A 214 -3.32 -4.47 -5.62
CA TRP A 214 -2.22 -5.31 -6.12
C TRP A 214 -1.48 -4.64 -7.26
N LEU A 215 -2.17 -4.04 -8.22
CA LEU A 215 -1.53 -3.35 -9.34
C LEU A 215 -0.67 -2.16 -8.86
N VAL A 216 -1.20 -1.34 -7.94
CA VAL A 216 -0.44 -0.23 -7.34
C VAL A 216 0.80 -0.76 -6.61
N PHE A 217 0.67 -1.86 -5.86
CA PHE A 217 1.80 -2.50 -5.19
C PHE A 217 2.84 -3.04 -6.19
N ILE A 218 2.43 -3.72 -7.24
CA ILE A 218 3.30 -4.26 -8.30
C ILE A 218 4.06 -3.13 -9.01
N ILE A 219 3.41 -2.00 -9.31
CA ILE A 219 4.09 -0.83 -9.89
C ILE A 219 5.11 -0.27 -8.90
N GLY A 220 4.76 -0.19 -7.61
CA GLY A 220 5.70 0.19 -6.55
C GLY A 220 6.90 -0.74 -6.45
N LEU A 221 6.69 -2.05 -6.56
CA LEU A 221 7.78 -3.03 -6.66
C LEU A 221 8.64 -2.78 -7.90
N GLY A 222 8.03 -2.48 -9.05
CA GLY A 222 8.75 -2.11 -10.26
C GLY A 222 9.68 -0.92 -10.03
N PHE A 223 9.19 0.15 -9.39
CA PHE A 223 10.06 1.29 -9.04
C PHE A 223 11.18 0.91 -8.08
N TYR A 224 10.88 0.16 -7.04
CA TYR A 224 11.90 -0.29 -6.08
C TYR A 224 12.98 -1.14 -6.76
N TYR A 225 12.57 -2.12 -7.57
CA TYR A 225 13.45 -3.15 -8.09
C TYR A 225 14.16 -2.77 -9.38
N LEU A 226 13.66 -1.79 -10.13
CA LEU A 226 14.23 -1.42 -11.43
C LEU A 226 14.92 -0.05 -11.42
N LEU A 227 14.58 0.84 -10.47
CA LEU A 227 15.08 2.21 -10.46
C LEU A 227 15.95 2.51 -9.24
N ALA A 228 16.95 3.37 -9.46
CA ALA A 228 17.77 3.98 -8.42
C ALA A 228 17.85 5.50 -8.63
N GLU A 229 18.10 6.25 -7.56
CA GLU A 229 18.50 7.65 -7.70
C GLU A 229 20.00 7.71 -8.05
N GLY A 230 20.41 8.72 -8.80
CA GLY A 230 21.82 8.94 -9.11
C GLY A 230 22.57 9.71 -8.01
N GLY A 231 23.90 9.70 -8.10
CA GLY A 231 24.76 10.42 -7.17
C GLY A 231 24.71 9.87 -5.75
N TRP A 232 24.88 10.75 -4.76
CA TRP A 232 24.99 10.37 -3.34
C TRP A 232 23.72 9.78 -2.74
N ARG A 233 22.55 9.94 -3.39
CA ARG A 233 21.27 9.42 -2.92
C ARG A 233 20.97 8.00 -3.40
N MET A 234 21.84 7.42 -4.22
CA MET A 234 21.66 6.08 -4.79
C MET A 234 21.40 5.00 -3.73
N THR A 235 22.07 5.11 -2.58
CA THR A 235 21.95 4.18 -1.45
C THR A 235 20.74 4.46 -0.55
N HIS A 236 20.03 5.57 -0.72
CA HIS A 236 18.91 5.96 0.15
C HIS A 236 17.64 5.13 -0.08
N GLY A 237 17.58 4.42 -1.22
CA GLY A 237 16.45 3.56 -1.57
C GLY A 237 15.11 4.30 -1.66
N ASN A 238 15.12 5.54 -2.16
CA ASN A 238 13.92 6.38 -2.19
C ASN A 238 12.75 5.77 -2.99
N PHE A 239 12.99 4.86 -3.93
CA PHE A 239 11.91 4.18 -4.65
C PHE A 239 11.17 3.12 -3.81
N VAL A 240 11.73 2.66 -2.69
CA VAL A 240 11.06 1.72 -1.76
C VAL A 240 9.79 2.31 -1.13
N TRP A 241 9.78 3.62 -0.84
CA TRP A 241 8.70 4.26 -0.09
C TRP A 241 7.33 4.09 -0.76
N GLY A 242 7.30 3.99 -2.10
CA GLY A 242 6.09 3.77 -2.88
C GLY A 242 5.52 2.37 -2.65
N ALA A 243 6.37 1.35 -2.73
CA ALA A 243 6.01 -0.03 -2.45
C ALA A 243 5.53 -0.23 -1.01
N GLN A 244 6.18 0.41 -0.02
CA GLN A 244 5.77 0.34 1.39
C GLN A 244 4.38 0.94 1.62
N THR A 245 4.13 2.13 1.06
CA THR A 245 2.81 2.79 1.17
C THR A 245 1.74 1.97 0.46
N ALA A 246 2.03 1.46 -0.74
CA ALA A 246 1.12 0.60 -1.49
C ALA A 246 0.83 -0.72 -0.75
N LEU A 247 1.83 -1.29 -0.07
CA LEU A 247 1.67 -2.49 0.74
C LEU A 247 0.73 -2.25 1.92
N LEU A 248 0.84 -1.11 2.62
CA LEU A 248 -0.12 -0.74 3.67
C LEU A 248 -1.56 -0.69 3.14
N VAL A 249 -1.77 -0.03 1.99
CA VAL A 249 -3.09 0.03 1.35
C VAL A 249 -3.57 -1.37 0.97
N LEU A 250 -2.68 -2.21 0.43
CA LEU A 250 -2.99 -3.61 0.10
C LEU A 250 -3.39 -4.41 1.34
N PHE A 251 -2.73 -4.24 2.48
CA PHE A 251 -3.13 -4.84 3.76
C PHE A 251 -4.51 -4.37 4.21
N ALA A 252 -4.78 -3.06 4.15
CA ALA A 252 -6.09 -2.51 4.51
C ALA A 252 -7.21 -3.09 3.62
N VAL A 253 -6.98 -3.15 2.30
CA VAL A 253 -7.94 -3.72 1.35
C VAL A 253 -8.11 -5.23 1.57
N ALA A 254 -7.02 -5.97 1.77
CA ALA A 254 -7.07 -7.41 2.01
C ALA A 254 -7.77 -7.76 3.32
N LEU A 255 -7.51 -7.00 4.39
CA LEU A 255 -8.15 -7.20 5.69
C LEU A 255 -9.65 -6.89 5.61
N ALA A 256 -10.04 -5.78 4.99
CA ALA A 256 -11.44 -5.44 4.79
C ALA A 256 -12.15 -6.49 3.91
N PHE A 257 -11.49 -6.96 2.86
CA PHE A 257 -12.02 -8.03 2.01
C PHE A 257 -12.18 -9.35 2.78
N PHE A 258 -11.21 -9.71 3.62
CA PHE A 258 -11.25 -10.90 4.48
C PHE A 258 -12.41 -10.81 5.48
N VAL A 259 -12.58 -9.67 6.15
CA VAL A 259 -13.71 -9.40 7.06
C VAL A 259 -15.05 -9.48 6.31
N ALA A 260 -15.12 -9.01 5.06
CA ALA A 260 -16.33 -9.13 4.25
C ALA A 260 -16.69 -10.58 3.90
N GLN A 261 -15.73 -11.51 3.88
CA GLN A 261 -16.01 -12.95 3.76
C GLN A 261 -16.50 -13.55 5.09
N HIS A 262 -16.24 -12.90 6.22
CA HIS A 262 -16.52 -13.37 7.58
C HIS A 262 -17.28 -12.31 8.39
N PRO A 263 -18.53 -11.97 8.02
CA PRO A 263 -19.29 -10.88 8.64
C PRO A 263 -19.56 -11.07 10.14
N ALA A 264 -19.43 -12.31 10.66
CA ALA A 264 -19.49 -12.58 12.10
C ALA A 264 -18.47 -11.77 12.90
N LEU A 265 -17.30 -11.44 12.32
CA LEU A 265 -16.27 -10.60 12.93
C LEU A 265 -16.80 -9.20 13.27
N LEU A 266 -17.60 -8.60 12.37
CA LEU A 266 -18.21 -7.28 12.60
C LEU A 266 -19.27 -7.31 13.71
N MET A 267 -19.80 -8.49 14.01
CA MET A 267 -20.75 -8.71 15.11
C MET A 267 -20.07 -9.14 16.41
N LEU A 268 -18.72 -9.19 16.44
CA LEU A 268 -17.92 -9.74 17.54
C LEU A 268 -18.34 -11.18 17.90
N LYS A 269 -18.75 -11.95 16.89
CA LYS A 269 -19.11 -13.36 17.02
C LYS A 269 -18.00 -14.23 16.45
N ARG A 270 -17.88 -15.45 16.97
CA ARG A 270 -16.93 -16.44 16.43
C ARG A 270 -17.34 -16.81 15.00
N PRO A 271 -16.48 -16.59 13.99
CA PRO A 271 -16.73 -17.06 12.63
C PRO A 271 -16.55 -18.59 12.55
N PRO A 272 -17.11 -19.24 11.53
CA PRO A 272 -16.86 -20.66 11.28
C PRO A 272 -15.37 -20.89 11.01
N LEU A 273 -14.78 -21.88 11.69
CA LEU A 273 -13.36 -22.24 11.59
C LEU A 273 -13.04 -23.01 10.29
N THR A 274 -13.41 -22.43 9.16
CA THR A 274 -13.02 -22.98 7.85
C THR A 274 -11.50 -22.95 7.70
N ARG A 275 -10.93 -23.90 6.96
CA ARG A 275 -9.48 -23.96 6.70
C ARG A 275 -8.94 -22.62 6.17
N GLY A 276 -9.68 -21.98 5.27
CA GLY A 276 -9.31 -20.68 4.71
C GLY A 276 -9.35 -19.52 5.72
N PHE A 277 -10.29 -19.55 6.67
CA PHE A 277 -10.32 -18.60 7.78
C PHE A 277 -9.08 -18.78 8.67
N VAL A 278 -8.84 -20.02 9.11
CA VAL A 278 -7.74 -20.35 10.03
C VAL A 278 -6.38 -19.96 9.44
N ILE A 279 -6.10 -20.33 8.19
CA ILE A 279 -4.82 -20.01 7.54
C ILE A 279 -4.60 -18.49 7.48
N CYS A 280 -5.57 -17.74 6.96
CA CYS A 280 -5.44 -16.28 6.87
C CYS A 280 -5.29 -15.61 8.24
N SER A 281 -6.02 -16.10 9.26
CA SER A 281 -5.92 -15.58 10.63
C SER A 281 -4.56 -15.88 11.25
N VAL A 282 -4.03 -17.09 11.10
CA VAL A 282 -2.68 -17.44 11.59
C VAL A 282 -1.62 -16.56 10.93
N VAL A 283 -1.66 -16.41 9.61
CA VAL A 283 -0.71 -15.56 8.88
C VAL A 283 -0.84 -14.09 9.32
N LEU A 284 -2.05 -13.58 9.52
CA LEU A 284 -2.27 -12.22 10.07
C LEU A 284 -1.66 -12.08 11.46
N VAL A 285 -1.86 -13.06 12.35
CA VAL A 285 -1.27 -13.05 13.70
C VAL A 285 0.26 -13.03 13.63
N LEU A 286 0.88 -13.76 12.72
CA LEU A 286 2.35 -13.72 12.54
C LEU A 286 2.84 -12.32 12.10
N HIS A 287 2.11 -11.64 11.22
CA HIS A 287 2.40 -10.24 10.84
C HIS A 287 2.26 -9.29 12.05
N LEU A 288 1.25 -9.49 12.89
CA LEU A 288 1.01 -8.66 14.08
C LEU A 288 2.08 -8.88 15.16
N ILE A 289 2.44 -10.15 15.44
CA ILE A 289 3.53 -10.49 16.36
C ILE A 289 4.82 -9.84 15.88
N SER A 290 5.12 -9.95 14.58
CA SER A 290 6.31 -9.34 13.99
C SER A 290 6.27 -7.81 14.07
N GLY A 291 5.10 -7.17 14.00
CA GLY A 291 5.00 -5.72 14.21
C GLY A 291 5.13 -5.30 15.66
N VAL A 292 4.61 -6.07 16.62
CA VAL A 292 4.88 -5.81 18.05
C VAL A 292 6.39 -5.89 18.33
N ILE A 293 7.06 -6.91 17.80
CA ILE A 293 8.52 -7.04 17.89
C ILE A 293 9.22 -5.84 17.24
N TYR A 294 8.72 -5.35 16.10
CA TYR A 294 9.25 -4.15 15.43
C TYR A 294 9.22 -2.96 16.38
N TYR A 295 8.06 -2.70 17.00
CA TYR A 295 7.87 -1.58 17.91
C TYR A 295 8.71 -1.69 19.17
N LEU A 296 8.79 -2.88 19.78
CA LEU A 296 9.61 -3.11 20.97
C LEU A 296 11.09 -2.86 20.66
N ASN A 297 11.59 -3.35 19.52
CA ASN A 297 12.97 -3.09 19.10
C ASN A 297 13.22 -1.61 18.80
N TYR A 298 12.26 -0.96 18.15
CA TYR A 298 12.33 0.49 17.89
C TYR A 298 12.40 1.30 19.18
N ALA A 299 11.56 0.97 20.18
CA ALA A 299 11.51 1.68 21.45
C ALA A 299 12.69 1.36 22.39
N ALA A 300 13.15 0.11 22.42
CA ALA A 300 14.16 -0.34 23.38
C ALA A 300 15.59 0.01 22.99
N PHE A 301 15.90 0.08 21.69
CA PHE A 301 17.30 0.05 21.27
C PHE A 301 17.74 1.23 20.42
N ASP A 302 16.85 2.06 19.87
CA ASP A 302 17.19 2.99 18.78
C ASP A 302 18.00 2.26 17.66
N ARG A 303 17.84 0.93 17.54
CA ARG A 303 18.64 0.06 16.64
C ARG A 303 17.94 -0.23 15.31
N ALA A 304 16.84 0.46 15.02
CA ALA A 304 16.20 0.37 13.72
C ALA A 304 16.96 1.14 12.61
N TRP A 305 18.09 1.77 12.95
CA TRP A 305 18.78 2.72 12.09
C TRP A 305 20.00 2.14 11.39
N TYR A 306 19.81 1.21 10.45
CA TYR A 306 20.69 1.11 9.29
C TYR A 306 19.87 0.59 8.11
N TYR A 307 19.31 1.54 7.36
CA TYR A 307 18.83 1.33 5.99
C TYR A 307 19.99 0.95 5.08
#